data_AF-A0A2K3MB11-F1
#
_entry.id   AF-A0A2K3MB11-F1
#
_cell.length_a   1.000
_cell.length_b   1.000
_cell.length_c   1.000
_cell.angle_alpha   90.00
_cell.angle_beta   90.00
_cell.angle_gamma   90.00
#
_symmetry.space_group_name_H-M   'P 1'
#
loop_
_entity.id
_entity.type
_entity.pdbx_description
1 polymer ?
#
loop_
_entity_poly.entity_id
_entity_poly.type
_entity_poly.pdbx_seq_one_letter_code
_entity_poly.pdbx_strand_id
1 'polypeptide(L)'
;MESFSFKLRVNPISKPISPNTPSLNGYFTIRFRYNHLTISSTSNNPKNPIFNYTTPINDNFLIPREVLCNYSRHTIMDSIDNTRFLIDTFHDVPYYVLPEVLHQMGDWARNMVAPNTEGCGMLHMNVLLQIVTRVDMGFSPRLDVETTTSKSTDQCSICLEEFCNGFRKECLIK
;
A
#
# COMPACT_ATOMS: atom_id res chain seq x y z
N MET A 1 18.76 2.17 -5.96
CA MET A 1 17.45 1.72 -6.46
C MET A 1 16.53 1.65 -5.25
N GLU A 2 15.27 2.08 -5.37
CA GLU A 2 14.32 2.02 -4.25
C GLU A 2 13.41 0.82 -4.42
N SER A 3 13.15 0.10 -3.33
CA SER A 3 12.16 -0.97 -3.30
C SER A 3 11.18 -0.73 -2.16
N PHE A 4 9.92 -1.06 -2.40
CA PHE A 4 8.85 -0.90 -1.42
C PHE A 4 8.08 -2.21 -1.24
N SER A 5 7.63 -2.45 -0.02
CA SER A 5 6.64 -3.47 0.28
C SER A 5 5.64 -2.93 1.28
N PHE A 6 4.40 -3.39 1.21
CA PHE A 6 3.39 -3.02 2.19
C PHE A 6 2.61 -4.23 2.69
N LYS A 7 2.03 -4.09 3.87
CA LYS A 7 1.14 -5.07 4.47
C LYS A 7 -0.12 -4.37 4.93
N LEU A 8 -1.25 -4.83 4.40
CA LEU A 8 -2.58 -4.37 4.78
C LEU A 8 -3.28 -5.45 5.62
N ARG A 9 -3.89 -5.04 6.72
CA ARG A 9 -4.82 -5.89 7.48
C ARG A 9 -6.11 -5.12 7.68
N VAL A 10 -7.21 -5.74 7.25
CA VAL A 10 -8.56 -5.21 7.42
C VAL A 10 -9.36 -6.18 8.26
N ASN A 11 -9.89 -5.74 9.40
CA ASN A 11 -10.68 -6.59 10.29
C ASN A 11 -12.04 -5.94 10.61
N PRO A 12 -13.16 -6.64 10.37
CA PRO A 12 -14.47 -6.18 10.84
C PRO A 12 -14.52 -6.26 12.38
N ILE A 13 -15.17 -5.30 13.02
CA ILE A 13 -15.52 -5.40 14.44
C ILE A 13 -16.91 -6.02 14.53
N SER A 14 -16.99 -7.27 14.97
CA SER A 14 -18.22 -8.07 14.97
C SER A 14 -19.21 -7.77 16.08
N LYS A 15 -18.94 -6.78 16.95
CA LYS A 15 -19.86 -6.44 18.04
C LYS A 15 -20.80 -5.30 17.63
N PRO A 16 -22.12 -5.55 17.53
CA PRO A 16 -23.08 -4.48 17.33
C PRO A 16 -22.98 -3.49 18.49
N ILE A 17 -22.93 -2.20 18.15
CA ILE A 17 -22.91 -1.12 19.13
C ILE A 17 -24.31 -0.97 19.72
N SER A 18 -24.34 -0.67 21.02
CA SER A 18 -25.57 -0.45 21.79
C SER A 18 -26.53 0.52 21.07
N PRO A 19 -27.85 0.23 21.06
CA PRO A 19 -28.87 0.94 20.28
C PRO A 19 -29.10 2.43 20.66
N ASN A 20 -28.35 2.98 21.61
CA ASN A 20 -28.56 4.34 22.12
C ASN A 20 -27.71 5.42 21.42
N THR A 21 -27.10 5.10 20.27
CA THR A 21 -26.37 6.09 19.45
C THR A 21 -27.27 6.60 18.32
N PRO A 22 -27.21 7.90 17.97
CA PRO A 22 -27.91 8.40 16.79
C PRO A 22 -27.58 7.52 15.59
N SER A 23 -28.59 7.11 14.81
CA SER A 23 -28.40 6.14 13.74
C SER A 23 -27.50 6.73 12.64
N LEU A 24 -26.19 6.52 12.73
CA LEU A 24 -25.24 6.74 11.64
C LEU A 24 -25.33 5.60 10.62
N ASN A 25 -26.56 5.20 10.31
CA ASN A 25 -26.85 4.17 9.33
C ASN A 25 -26.37 4.67 7.97
N GLY A 26 -25.45 3.91 7.37
CA GLY A 26 -24.84 4.30 6.10
C GLY A 26 -23.40 4.80 6.21
N TYR A 27 -22.73 4.72 7.36
CA TYR A 27 -21.30 5.03 7.48
C TYR A 27 -20.47 3.83 7.96
N PHE A 28 -19.22 3.80 7.52
CA PHE A 28 -18.14 3.04 8.13
C PHE A 28 -17.36 3.91 9.11
N THR A 29 -17.17 3.42 10.33
CA THR A 29 -16.12 3.90 11.23
C THR A 29 -14.84 3.13 10.91
N ILE A 30 -13.84 3.84 10.39
CA ILE A 30 -12.56 3.26 10.04
C ILE A 30 -11.52 3.70 11.04
N ARG A 31 -10.99 2.75 11.81
CA ARG A 31 -9.81 2.98 12.64
C ARG A 31 -8.57 2.70 11.80
N PHE A 32 -7.93 3.77 11.33
CA PHE A 32 -6.78 3.70 10.44
C PHE A 32 -5.48 3.85 11.21
N ARG A 33 -4.57 2.89 11.04
CA ARG A 33 -3.22 2.93 11.58
C ARG A 33 -2.22 2.80 10.45
N TYR A 34 -1.32 3.77 10.36
CA TYR A 34 -0.30 3.81 9.34
C TYR A 34 1.09 3.93 9.94
N ASN A 35 1.97 3.01 9.54
CA ASN A 35 3.36 2.96 9.93
C ASN A 35 4.24 2.98 8.68
N HIS A 36 5.14 3.95 8.58
CA HIS A 36 6.14 4.01 7.52
C HIS A 36 7.54 3.80 8.09
N LEU A 37 8.16 2.70 7.65
CA LEU A 37 9.52 2.33 7.97
C LEU A 37 10.42 2.60 6.77
N THR A 38 11.42 3.43 6.95
CA THR A 38 12.47 3.63 5.95
C THR A 38 13.74 2.92 6.43
N ILE A 39 14.25 2.03 5.59
CA ILE A 39 15.50 1.29 5.82
C ILE A 39 16.54 1.88 4.86
N SER A 40 17.59 2.47 5.42
CA SER A 40 18.68 3.05 4.65
C SER A 40 19.96 2.26 4.86
N SER A 41 20.57 1.84 3.75
CA SER A 41 21.87 1.17 3.71
C SER A 41 22.98 2.22 3.60
N THR A 42 23.11 3.10 4.59
CA THR A 42 24.13 4.19 4.58
C THR A 42 25.48 3.77 5.18
N SER A 43 25.59 2.55 5.68
CA SER A 43 26.75 2.10 6.43
C SER A 43 27.74 1.38 5.51
N ASN A 44 29.01 1.79 5.56
CA ASN A 44 30.18 1.03 5.07
C ASN A 44 30.28 -0.39 5.67
N ASN A 45 29.36 -0.76 6.55
CA ASN A 45 29.29 -2.04 7.24
C ASN A 45 27.88 -2.63 7.07
N PRO A 46 27.70 -3.68 6.23
CA PRO A 46 26.38 -4.27 5.89
C PRO A 46 25.68 -4.95 7.08
N LYS A 47 26.29 -4.96 8.28
CA LYS A 47 25.75 -5.61 9.48
C LYS A 47 24.77 -4.75 10.28
N ASN A 48 24.75 -3.43 10.09
CA ASN A 48 23.92 -2.52 10.89
C ASN A 48 23.11 -1.55 10.00
N PRO A 49 21.93 -1.96 9.51
CA PRO A 49 21.02 -1.05 8.81
C PRO A 49 20.49 0.04 9.76
N ILE A 50 20.33 1.25 9.24
CA ILE A 50 19.68 2.35 9.97
C ILE A 50 18.17 2.27 9.71
N PHE A 51 17.39 2.19 10.78
CA PHE A 51 15.93 2.19 10.73
C PHE A 51 15.41 3.57 11.12
N ASN A 52 14.82 4.27 10.15
CA ASN A 52 14.13 5.52 10.40
C ASN A 52 12.63 5.23 10.49
N TYR A 53 12.10 5.39 11.69
CA TYR A 53 10.68 5.27 11.96
C TYR A 53 10.03 6.64 11.82
N THR A 54 9.00 6.70 10.99
CA THR A 54 8.13 7.88 10.94
C THR A 54 7.11 7.76 12.08
N THR A 55 6.67 8.90 12.62
CA THR A 55 5.62 8.92 13.65
C THR A 55 4.40 8.16 13.14
N PRO A 56 3.89 7.15 13.88
CA PRO A 56 2.75 6.38 13.44
C PRO A 56 1.50 7.27 13.42
N ILE A 57 0.73 7.19 12.33
CA ILE A 57 -0.56 7.88 12.21
C ILE A 57 -1.64 6.94 12.72
N ASN A 58 -2.54 7.44 13.57
CA ASN A 58 -3.61 6.65 14.16
C ASN A 58 -4.87 7.51 14.26
N ASP A 59 -5.67 7.47 13.20
CA ASP A 59 -6.86 8.29 13.03
C ASP A 59 -8.12 7.45 12.94
N ASN A 60 -9.26 8.11 13.16
CA ASN A 60 -10.56 7.52 12.96
C ASN A 60 -11.31 8.33 11.90
N PHE A 61 -11.77 7.64 10.85
CA PHE A 61 -12.51 8.25 9.76
C PHE A 61 -13.96 7.76 9.76
N LEU A 62 -14.85 8.67 9.39
CA LEU A 62 -16.24 8.35 9.05
C LEU A 62 -16.37 8.42 7.54
N ILE A 63 -16.57 7.27 6.90
CA ILE A 63 -16.65 7.18 5.45
C ILE A 63 -18.06 6.71 5.06
N PRO A 64 -18.77 7.44 4.18
CA PRO A 64 -20.05 6.97 3.69
C PRO A 64 -19.93 5.57 3.07
N ARG A 65 -20.87 4.70 3.39
CA ARG A 65 -20.90 3.31 2.93
C ARG A 65 -20.84 3.22 1.42
N GLU A 66 -21.63 4.04 0.74
CA GLU A 66 -21.69 4.10 -0.72
C GLU A 66 -20.34 4.48 -1.32
N VAL A 67 -19.65 5.47 -0.73
CA VAL A 67 -18.32 5.93 -1.19
C VAL A 67 -17.31 4.78 -1.14
N LEU A 68 -17.23 4.05 -0.02
CA LEU A 68 -16.26 2.97 0.13
C LEU A 68 -16.64 1.71 -0.65
N CYS A 69 -17.93 1.32 -0.66
CA CYS A 69 -18.41 0.15 -1.37
C CYS A 69 -18.38 0.30 -2.88
N ASN A 70 -18.49 1.51 -3.41
CA ASN A 70 -18.41 1.79 -4.85
C ASN A 70 -16.96 1.95 -5.34
N TYR A 71 -15.98 1.98 -4.43
CA TYR A 71 -14.57 2.00 -4.82
C TYR A 71 -14.17 0.64 -5.39
N SER A 72 -13.86 0.63 -6.68
CA SER A 72 -13.40 -0.53 -7.44
C SER A 72 -12.24 -0.11 -8.33
N ARG A 73 -11.42 -1.06 -8.76
CA ARG A 73 -10.29 -0.79 -9.67
C ARG A 73 -10.73 -0.13 -10.98
N HIS A 74 -11.97 -0.32 -11.39
CA HIS A 74 -12.56 0.18 -12.63
C HIS A 74 -13.28 1.53 -12.45
N THR A 75 -13.75 1.85 -11.25
CA THR A 75 -14.52 3.08 -10.97
C THR A 75 -13.67 4.32 -10.71
N ILE A 76 -12.34 4.21 -10.81
CA ILE A 76 -11.42 5.37 -10.72
C ILE A 76 -11.79 6.46 -11.76
N MET A 77 -12.42 6.07 -12.87
CA MET A 77 -12.84 6.99 -13.94
C MET A 77 -14.29 7.48 -13.83
N ASP A 78 -15.19 6.78 -13.12
CA ASP A 78 -16.64 7.00 -13.25
C ASP A 78 -17.26 7.83 -12.11
N SER A 79 -16.61 7.94 -10.94
CA SER A 79 -17.07 8.83 -9.87
C SER A 79 -15.91 9.63 -9.27
N ILE A 80 -15.60 10.75 -9.92
CA ILE A 80 -14.51 11.65 -9.53
C ILE A 80 -14.67 12.11 -8.08
N ASP A 81 -15.91 12.42 -7.65
CA ASP A 81 -16.17 12.97 -6.31
C ASP A 81 -15.88 11.96 -5.18
N ASN A 82 -16.29 10.69 -5.33
CA ASN A 82 -16.03 9.65 -4.33
C ASN A 82 -14.54 9.33 -4.23
N THR A 83 -13.88 9.23 -5.38
CA THR A 83 -12.43 8.97 -5.45
C THR A 83 -11.66 10.12 -4.79
N ARG A 84 -12.06 11.37 -5.06
CA ARG A 84 -11.45 12.54 -4.45
C ARG A 84 -11.63 12.57 -2.94
N PHE A 85 -12.84 12.31 -2.44
CA PHE A 85 -13.10 12.25 -1.00
C PHE A 85 -12.17 11.24 -0.30
N LEU A 86 -12.01 10.05 -0.87
CA LEU A 86 -11.11 9.02 -0.31
C LEU A 86 -9.64 9.44 -0.38
N ILE A 87 -9.20 10.04 -1.49
CA ILE A 87 -7.83 10.55 -1.62
C ILE A 87 -7.54 11.62 -0.56
N ASP A 88 -8.46 12.56 -0.37
CA ASP A 88 -8.31 13.64 0.62
C ASP A 88 -8.34 13.07 2.05
N THR A 89 -9.18 12.07 2.32
CA THR A 89 -9.28 11.39 3.63
C THR A 89 -7.98 10.66 3.99
N PHE A 90 -7.32 10.04 3.02
CA PHE A 90 -6.10 9.26 3.21
C PHE A 90 -4.86 9.97 2.64
N HIS A 91 -4.82 11.30 2.69
CA HIS A 91 -3.76 12.11 2.08
C HIS A 91 -2.35 11.81 2.64
N ASP A 92 -2.26 11.30 3.87
CA ASP A 92 -0.98 10.87 4.46
C ASP A 92 -0.44 9.57 3.88
N VAL A 93 -1.27 8.80 3.17
CA VAL A 93 -0.85 7.55 2.53
C VAL A 93 -0.19 7.87 1.19
N PRO A 94 1.01 7.32 0.91
CA PRO A 94 1.66 7.55 -0.37
C PRO A 94 0.80 7.15 -1.56
N TYR A 95 0.73 8.05 -2.56
CA TYR A 95 -0.17 7.93 -3.72
C TYR A 95 0.00 6.62 -4.50
N TYR A 96 1.17 6.00 -4.48
CA TYR A 96 1.45 4.76 -5.21
C TYR A 96 0.91 3.50 -4.48
N VAL A 97 0.65 3.57 -3.17
CA VAL A 97 0.05 2.47 -2.37
C VAL A 97 -1.44 2.67 -2.17
N LEU A 98 -1.87 3.93 -2.14
CA LEU A 98 -3.24 4.30 -1.82
C LEU A 98 -4.31 3.60 -2.70
N PRO A 99 -4.18 3.50 -4.05
CA PRO A 99 -5.20 2.85 -4.87
C PRO A 99 -5.46 1.39 -4.51
N GLU A 100 -4.40 0.65 -4.18
CA GLU A 100 -4.47 -0.77 -3.82
C GLU A 100 -5.07 -0.94 -2.41
N VAL A 101 -4.73 -0.04 -1.48
CA VAL A 101 -5.32 -0.02 -0.13
C VAL A 101 -6.82 0.25 -0.19
N LEU A 102 -7.23 1.29 -0.92
CA LEU A 102 -8.64 1.63 -1.11
C LEU A 102 -9.40 0.51 -1.80
N HIS A 103 -8.78 -0.18 -2.78
CA HIS A 103 -9.40 -1.30 -3.47
C HIS A 103 -9.75 -2.44 -2.51
N GLN A 104 -8.77 -2.85 -1.71
CA GLN A 104 -8.98 -3.91 -0.71
C GLN A 104 -10.00 -3.46 0.35
N MET A 105 -9.93 -2.22 0.83
CA MET A 105 -10.93 -1.69 1.76
C MET A 105 -12.35 -1.72 1.16
N GLY A 106 -12.50 -1.41 -0.13
CA GLY A 106 -13.77 -1.51 -0.85
C GLY A 106 -14.30 -2.95 -0.94
N ASP A 107 -13.44 -3.92 -1.22
CA ASP A 107 -13.81 -5.35 -1.19
C ASP A 107 -14.29 -5.78 0.19
N TRP A 108 -13.56 -5.41 1.24
CA TRP A 108 -13.95 -5.68 2.61
C TRP A 108 -15.26 -5.00 2.99
N ALA A 109 -15.44 -3.74 2.59
CA ALA A 109 -16.68 -3.00 2.82
C ALA A 109 -17.88 -3.72 2.19
N ARG A 110 -17.78 -4.15 0.92
CA ARG A 110 -18.82 -4.94 0.24
C ARG A 110 -19.10 -6.26 0.95
N ASN A 111 -18.08 -6.98 1.38
CA ASN A 111 -18.23 -8.24 2.11
C ASN A 111 -18.86 -8.07 3.49
N MET A 112 -18.58 -6.96 4.18
CA MET A 112 -19.24 -6.61 5.44
C MET A 112 -20.69 -6.19 5.25
N VAL A 113 -21.03 -5.66 4.09
CA VAL A 113 -22.37 -5.18 3.76
C VAL A 113 -23.28 -6.30 3.25
N ALA A 114 -22.76 -7.23 2.45
CA ALA A 114 -23.52 -8.30 1.82
C ALA A 114 -24.40 -9.13 2.79
N PRO A 115 -23.93 -9.56 3.98
CA PRO A 115 -24.75 -10.32 4.92
C PRO A 115 -25.69 -9.44 5.78
N ASN A 116 -25.57 -8.11 5.70
CA ASN A 116 -26.24 -7.16 6.58
C ASN A 116 -27.50 -6.57 5.92
N THR A 117 -28.42 -7.44 5.50
CA THR A 117 -29.67 -7.07 4.81
C THR A 117 -30.70 -6.41 5.74
N GLU A 118 -30.64 -6.63 7.05
CA GLU A 118 -31.62 -6.14 8.04
C GLU A 118 -31.19 -4.85 8.74
N GLY A 119 -30.86 -3.81 7.96
CA GLY A 119 -30.71 -2.45 8.51
C GLY A 119 -29.61 -2.33 9.58
N CYS A 120 -28.44 -2.91 9.31
CA CYS A 120 -27.36 -2.90 10.29
C CYS A 120 -26.90 -1.48 10.61
N GLY A 121 -26.63 -1.29 11.90
CA GLY A 121 -26.02 -0.08 12.43
C GLY A 121 -24.63 0.18 11.87
N MET A 122 -23.96 1.15 12.46
CA MET A 122 -22.63 1.58 12.07
C MET A 122 -21.65 0.40 11.91
N LEU A 123 -21.00 0.31 10.75
CA LEU A 123 -20.03 -0.74 10.45
C LEU A 123 -18.63 -0.28 10.83
N HIS A 124 -17.85 -1.17 11.45
CA HIS A 124 -16.55 -0.82 11.99
C HIS A 124 -15.44 -1.62 11.32
N MET A 125 -14.45 -0.91 10.79
CA MET A 125 -13.32 -1.48 10.06
C MET A 125 -12.01 -1.03 10.72
N ASN A 126 -11.16 -1.98 11.12
CA ASN A 126 -9.79 -1.67 11.52
C ASN A 126 -8.88 -1.84 10.32
N VAL A 127 -8.11 -0.81 9.98
CA VAL A 127 -7.16 -0.82 8.86
C VAL A 127 -5.77 -0.58 9.41
N LEU A 128 -4.87 -1.54 9.21
CA LEU A 128 -3.46 -1.41 9.54
C LEU A 128 -2.65 -1.45 8.25
N LEU A 129 -2.01 -0.33 7.93
CA LEU A 129 -1.10 -0.19 6.80
C LEU A 129 0.34 -0.05 7.30
N GLN A 130 1.18 -0.99 6.89
CA GLN A 130 2.62 -0.91 7.13
C GLN A 130 3.32 -0.77 5.78
N ILE A 131 4.07 0.30 5.58
CA ILE A 131 4.92 0.51 4.40
C ILE A 131 6.38 0.40 4.82
N VAL A 132 7.14 -0.37 4.06
CA VAL A 132 8.60 -0.49 4.21
C VAL A 132 9.24 0.00 2.92
N THR A 133 9.99 1.09 3.00
CA THR A 133 10.80 1.61 1.91
C THR A 133 12.25 1.26 2.17
N ARG A 134 12.93 0.68 1.18
CA ARG A 134 14.38 0.46 1.20
C ARG A 134 15.03 1.42 0.22
N VAL A 135 15.95 2.24 0.74
CA VAL A 135 16.71 3.20 -0.04
C VAL A 135 18.14 2.69 -0.13
N ASP A 136 18.50 2.17 -1.30
CA ASP A 136 19.91 1.93 -1.63
C ASP A 136 20.52 3.26 -2.05
N MET A 137 21.14 3.95 -1.09
CA MET A 137 22.07 5.03 -1.40
C MET A 137 23.25 4.37 -2.09
N GLY A 138 23.24 4.36 -3.42
CA GLY A 138 24.32 3.81 -4.21
C GLY A 138 25.64 4.40 -3.71
N PHE A 139 26.53 3.56 -3.21
CA PHE A 139 27.94 3.89 -3.28
C PHE A 139 28.20 4.12 -4.76
N SER A 140 28.35 5.39 -5.15
CA SER A 140 29.07 5.68 -6.38
C SER A 140 30.44 5.04 -6.17
N PRO A 141 30.80 3.96 -6.89
CA PRO A 141 32.16 3.47 -6.80
C PRO A 141 33.01 4.66 -7.22
N ARG A 142 33.88 5.14 -6.32
CA ARG A 142 35.02 5.93 -6.75
C ARG A 142 35.74 5.06 -7.77
N LEU A 143 35.51 5.36 -9.04
CA LEU A 143 36.33 4.88 -10.12
C LEU A 143 37.63 5.65 -9.92
N ASP A 144 38.51 5.13 -9.06
CA ASP A 144 39.91 5.49 -9.05
C ASP A 144 40.46 4.98 -10.39
N VAL A 145 40.23 5.77 -11.45
CA VAL A 145 40.91 5.63 -12.73
C VAL A 145 42.34 6.08 -12.48
N GLU A 146 43.17 5.18 -11.94
CA GLU A 146 44.59 5.24 -12.27
C GLU A 146 44.71 4.93 -13.75
N THR A 147 44.82 6.00 -14.53
CA THR A 147 45.09 5.98 -15.96
C THR A 147 46.42 5.31 -16.23
N THR A 148 46.43 3.98 -16.33
CA THR A 148 47.47 3.26 -17.08
C THR A 148 46.86 2.80 -18.40
N THR A 149 47.14 3.61 -19.41
CA THR A 149 46.96 3.32 -20.83
C THR A 149 47.40 1.89 -21.16
N SER A 150 46.46 1.04 -21.54
CA SER A 150 46.76 -0.08 -22.43
C SER A 150 45.62 -0.24 -23.42
N LYS A 151 45.98 -0.14 -24.71
CA LYS A 151 45.08 -0.36 -25.84
C LYS A 151 44.71 -1.84 -25.87
N SER A 152 43.42 -2.14 -25.79
CA SER A 152 42.88 -3.41 -26.24
C SER A 152 41.46 -3.16 -26.74
N THR A 153 41.33 -2.99 -28.06
CA THR A 153 40.11 -3.33 -28.77
C THR A 153 39.80 -4.79 -28.49
N ASP A 154 38.69 -5.10 -27.82
CA ASP A 154 37.76 -6.17 -28.22
C ASP A 154 36.58 -6.31 -27.23
N GLN A 155 35.39 -6.24 -27.82
CA GLN A 155 34.09 -6.81 -27.41
C GLN A 155 33.60 -6.63 -25.96
N CYS A 156 32.64 -5.72 -25.83
CA CYS A 156 31.74 -5.62 -24.68
C CYS A 156 30.66 -6.71 -24.79
N SER A 157 30.86 -7.85 -24.12
CA SER A 157 29.82 -8.83 -23.84
C SER A 157 29.24 -8.56 -22.45
N ILE A 158 28.19 -7.75 -22.38
CA ILE A 158 27.35 -7.66 -21.18
C ILE A 158 26.58 -8.98 -21.07
N CYS A 159 26.95 -9.81 -20.10
CA CYS A 159 26.13 -10.93 -19.66
C CYS A 159 24.92 -10.39 -18.89
N LEU A 160 23.81 -10.19 -19.60
CA LEU A 160 22.47 -10.10 -19.03
C LEU A 160 21.84 -11.49 -19.09
N GLU A 161 22.28 -12.40 -18.23
CA GLU A 161 21.57 -13.65 -17.98
C GLU A 161 21.09 -13.70 -16.53
N GLU A 162 19.82 -14.06 -16.39
CA GLU A 162 19.05 -14.32 -15.17
C GLU A 162 18.41 -13.14 -14.42
N PHE A 163 17.53 -12.41 -15.11
CA PHE A 163 16.23 -12.08 -14.53
C PHE A 163 15.13 -12.43 -15.52
N CYS A 164 14.19 -13.28 -15.07
CA CYS A 164 12.95 -13.74 -15.70
C CYS A 164 12.96 -15.17 -16.25
N ASN A 165 12.77 -16.15 -15.36
CA ASN A 165 11.93 -17.30 -15.67
C ASN A 165 11.10 -17.68 -14.44
N GLY A 166 9.80 -17.42 -14.50
CA GLY A 166 8.86 -17.73 -13.42
C GLY A 166 7.45 -17.16 -13.52
N PHE A 167 7.06 -16.51 -14.63
CA PHE A 167 5.65 -16.33 -14.97
C PHE A 167 5.37 -16.96 -16.33
N ARG A 168 5.15 -18.28 -16.34
CA ARG A 168 4.34 -18.87 -17.41
C ARG A 168 2.87 -18.63 -17.05
N LYS A 169 2.26 -17.82 -17.91
CA LYS A 169 0.82 -17.63 -18.07
C LYS A 169 0.16 -18.89 -18.64
N GLU A 170 -1.17 -18.83 -18.60
CA GLU A 170 -2.20 -19.48 -19.42
C GLU A 170 -3.00 -20.57 -18.68
N CYS A 171 -4.26 -20.29 -18.30
CA CYS A 171 -5.47 -20.26 -19.14
C CYS A 171 -5.70 -21.59 -19.88
N LEU A 172 -6.70 -22.36 -19.45
CA LEU A 172 -7.89 -22.79 -20.22
C LEU A 172 -8.54 -24.06 -19.62
N ILE A 173 -9.83 -23.91 -19.28
CA ILE A 173 -10.96 -24.81 -19.58
C ILE A 173 -10.87 -26.29 -19.18
N LYS A 174 -11.69 -26.68 -18.19
CA LYS A 174 -12.86 -27.54 -18.42
C LYS A 174 -13.88 -27.40 -17.30
#